data_AF-X1BSV6-F1
#
_entry.id   AF-X1BSV6-F1
#
_cell.length_a   1.000
_cell.length_b   1.000
_cell.length_c   1.000
_cell.angle_alpha   90.00
_cell.angle_beta   90.00
_cell.angle_gamma   90.00
#
_symmetry.space_group_name_H-M   'P 1'
#
loop_
_entity.id
_entity.type
_entity.pdbx_description
1 polymer ?
#
loop_
_entity_poly.entity_id
_entity_poly.type
_entity_poly.pdbx_seq_one_letter_code
_entity_poly.pdbx_strand_id
1 'polypeptide(L)'
;MDFASYIKEQVETPLKKPVDKPKVPRWVTYIKGRIKKNKNFLGFFSGPTGIGKSYNALSACEQIDPTFTPKRIVTSIRELLNLINTEKLSSGCAILWDEFGVGAGNRQWQSVDNKTINFLLQTFRHRCFILFFTAPYFDFIDSQSQKLFHAEFMCKGINYKEEKGQVKPFLLQYNSHKRKMYRKFLRYRSERGIGKLKTWNIKKPSPELCKEY
;
A
#
# COMPACT_ATOMS: atom_id res chain seq x y z
N MET A 1 44.79 -2.03 39.16
CA MET A 1 43.84 -1.20 38.39
C MET A 1 43.03 -0.40 39.39
N ASP A 2 43.14 0.92 39.32
CA ASP A 2 42.53 1.86 40.26
C ASP A 2 41.04 2.01 39.95
N PHE A 3 40.18 2.09 40.97
CA PHE A 3 38.72 2.24 40.80
C PHE A 3 38.39 3.51 39.98
N ALA A 4 39.22 4.55 40.11
CA ALA A 4 39.13 5.77 39.31
C ALA A 4 39.44 5.55 37.81
N SER A 5 40.32 4.60 37.48
CA SER A 5 40.64 4.24 36.08
C SER A 5 39.52 3.44 35.40
N TYR A 6 38.82 2.58 36.15
CA TYR A 6 37.66 1.83 35.66
C TYR A 6 36.46 2.74 35.33
N ILE A 7 36.24 3.79 36.14
CA ILE A 7 35.18 4.78 35.89
C ILE A 7 35.49 5.65 34.67
N LYS A 8 36.75 6.04 34.44
CA LYS A 8 37.12 6.84 33.25
C LYS A 8 36.86 6.09 31.93
N GLU A 9 37.14 4.78 31.89
CA GLU A 9 36.95 3.95 30.68
C GLU A 9 35.46 3.74 30.33
N GLN A 10 34.57 3.73 31.33
CA GLN A 10 33.11 3.62 31.17
C GLN A 10 32.44 4.96 30.83
N VAL A 11 33.04 6.10 31.18
CA VAL A 11 32.45 7.44 30.97
C VAL A 11 32.91 8.06 29.64
N GLU A 12 34.07 7.66 29.12
CA GLU A 12 34.59 8.14 27.82
C GLU A 12 34.23 7.26 26.62
N THR A 13 33.50 6.15 26.81
CA THR A 13 32.96 5.42 25.68
C THR A 13 31.91 6.30 24.99
N PRO A 14 32.13 6.75 23.73
CA PRO A 14 31.12 7.54 23.04
C PRO A 14 29.85 6.70 22.99
N LEU A 15 28.74 7.25 23.49
CA LEU A 15 27.40 6.70 23.25
C LEU A 15 27.33 6.37 21.76
N LYS A 16 27.39 5.07 21.42
CA LYS A 16 27.21 4.61 20.05
C LYS A 16 25.90 5.25 19.61
N LYS A 17 25.96 6.20 18.67
CA LYS A 17 24.77 6.79 18.06
C LYS A 17 23.85 5.61 17.74
N PRO A 18 22.58 5.63 18.19
CA PRO A 18 21.70 4.50 17.96
C PRO A 18 21.76 4.18 16.47
N VAL A 19 22.22 2.98 16.14
CA VAL A 19 22.30 2.49 14.77
C VAL A 19 20.92 2.74 14.18
N ASP A 20 20.84 3.66 13.22
CA ASP A 20 19.60 4.10 12.60
C ASP A 20 18.84 2.87 12.13
N LYS A 21 17.86 2.40 12.92
CA LYS A 21 16.91 1.38 12.44
C LYS A 21 16.37 1.94 11.12
N PRO A 22 16.36 1.17 10.01
CA PRO A 22 15.89 1.68 8.74
C PRO A 22 14.49 2.24 8.95
N LYS A 23 14.36 3.56 8.80
CA LYS A 23 13.14 4.29 9.14
C LYS A 23 12.02 3.71 8.29
N VAL A 24 11.09 3.00 8.93
CA VAL A 24 9.94 2.38 8.25
C VAL A 24 9.30 3.43 7.34
N PRO A 25 9.03 3.11 6.05
CA PRO A 25 8.49 4.11 5.14
C PRO A 25 7.26 4.79 5.72
N ARG A 26 7.17 6.12 5.56
CA ARG A 26 6.07 6.90 6.17
C ARG A 26 4.69 6.45 5.68
N TRP A 27 4.58 5.96 4.44
CA TRP A 27 3.34 5.36 3.91
C TRP A 27 2.98 4.05 4.61
N VAL A 28 3.94 3.15 4.81
CA VAL A 28 3.73 1.93 5.60
C VAL A 28 3.27 2.27 7.01
N THR A 29 3.92 3.26 7.64
CA THR A 29 3.55 3.75 8.98
C THR A 29 2.13 4.33 9.00
N TYR A 30 1.77 5.13 7.99
CA TYR A 30 0.43 5.71 7.85
C TYR A 30 -0.64 4.63 7.72
N ILE A 31 -0.42 3.65 6.85
CA ILE A 31 -1.37 2.56 6.59
C ILE A 31 -1.54 1.70 7.86
N LYS A 32 -0.44 1.24 8.47
CA LYS A 32 -0.48 0.51 9.75
C LYS A 32 -1.20 1.31 10.84
N GLY A 33 -0.98 2.64 10.89
CA GLY A 33 -1.66 3.53 11.82
C GLY A 33 -3.17 3.63 11.62
N ARG A 34 -3.68 3.44 10.39
CA ARG A 34 -5.12 3.34 10.12
C ARG A 34 -5.70 2.02 10.64
N ILE A 35 -5.01 0.92 10.37
CA ILE A 35 -5.44 -0.42 10.81
C ILE A 35 -5.52 -0.50 12.33
N LYS A 36 -4.52 0.04 13.04
CA LYS A 36 -4.55 0.16 14.51
C LYS A 36 -5.75 0.95 15.05
N LYS A 37 -6.39 1.77 14.22
CA LYS A 37 -7.59 2.55 14.55
C LYS A 37 -8.87 1.91 14.01
N ASN A 38 -8.83 0.62 13.66
CA ASN A 38 -9.92 -0.12 13.03
C ASN A 38 -10.45 0.58 11.77
N LYS A 39 -9.53 1.09 10.94
CA LYS A 39 -9.84 1.69 9.65
C LYS A 39 -9.12 0.93 8.56
N ASN A 40 -9.89 0.36 7.63
CA ASN A 40 -9.36 -0.28 6.43
C ASN A 40 -8.51 0.68 5.57
N PHE A 41 -7.86 0.11 4.56
CA PHE A 41 -7.14 0.88 3.56
C PHE A 41 -7.39 0.30 2.16
N LEU A 42 -7.71 1.19 1.23
CA LEU A 42 -7.96 0.88 -0.17
C LEU A 42 -6.99 1.74 -0.98
N GLY A 43 -6.05 1.10 -1.65
CA GLY A 43 -5.01 1.75 -2.44
C GLY A 43 -5.08 1.34 -3.90
N PHE A 44 -4.75 2.26 -4.81
CA PHE A 44 -4.73 1.97 -6.24
C PHE A 44 -3.38 2.32 -6.83
N PHE A 45 -2.69 1.35 -7.43
CA PHE A 45 -1.47 1.56 -8.19
C PHE A 45 -1.82 1.82 -9.65
N SER A 46 -1.57 3.05 -10.12
CA SER A 46 -1.85 3.49 -11.49
C SER A 46 -0.57 3.72 -12.29
N GLY A 47 -0.66 3.69 -13.62
CA GLY A 47 0.46 3.92 -14.53
C GLY A 47 0.41 3.03 -15.77
N PRO A 48 1.16 3.36 -16.85
CA PRO A 48 1.12 2.62 -18.10
C PRO A 48 1.54 1.14 -17.93
N THR A 49 1.18 0.29 -18.89
CA THR A 49 1.60 -1.12 -18.91
C THR A 49 3.13 -1.23 -18.89
N GLY A 50 3.67 -2.23 -18.19
CA GLY A 50 5.13 -2.44 -18.07
C GLY A 50 5.88 -1.49 -17.11
N ILE A 51 5.22 -0.52 -16.47
CA ILE A 51 5.90 0.45 -15.57
C ILE A 51 6.25 -0.12 -14.16
N GLY A 52 5.88 -1.37 -13.89
CA GLY A 52 6.12 -2.04 -12.60
C GLY A 52 5.03 -1.81 -11.54
N LYS A 53 3.75 -1.66 -11.92
CA LYS A 53 2.64 -1.49 -10.96
C LYS A 53 2.52 -2.68 -10.01
N SER A 54 2.41 -3.89 -10.57
CA SER A 54 2.24 -5.13 -9.81
C SER A 54 3.42 -5.37 -8.88
N TYR A 55 4.63 -5.19 -9.38
CA TYR A 55 5.86 -5.24 -8.58
C TYR A 55 5.87 -4.26 -7.40
N ASN A 56 5.48 -3.00 -7.63
CA ASN A 56 5.37 -2.01 -6.55
C ASN A 56 4.26 -2.37 -5.54
N ALA A 57 3.13 -2.90 -6.02
CA ALA A 57 2.01 -3.29 -5.19
C ALA A 57 2.34 -4.53 -4.33
N LEU A 58 2.99 -5.54 -4.89
CA LEU A 58 3.49 -6.73 -4.19
C LEU A 58 4.40 -6.35 -3.02
N SER A 59 5.41 -5.52 -3.30
CA SER A 59 6.33 -5.04 -2.28
C SER A 59 5.64 -4.17 -1.22
N ALA A 60 4.63 -3.39 -1.60
CA ALA A 60 3.83 -2.63 -0.64
C ALA A 60 3.04 -3.57 0.28
N CYS A 61 2.40 -4.61 -0.26
CA CYS A 61 1.70 -5.63 0.52
C CYS A 61 2.65 -6.28 1.54
N GLU A 62 3.80 -6.77 1.09
CA GLU A 62 4.81 -7.42 1.93
C GLU A 62 5.34 -6.51 3.06
N GLN A 63 5.65 -5.25 2.76
CA GLN A 63 6.15 -4.31 3.76
C GLN A 63 5.10 -3.95 4.82
N ILE A 64 3.82 -3.97 4.43
CA ILE A 64 2.70 -3.60 5.29
C ILE A 64 2.24 -4.80 6.11
N ASP A 65 2.13 -5.97 5.50
CA ASP A 65 1.70 -7.23 6.09
C ASP A 65 2.81 -8.29 5.91
N PRO A 66 3.63 -8.55 6.94
CA PRO A 66 4.69 -9.56 6.86
C PRO A 66 4.19 -10.99 6.65
N THR A 67 2.89 -11.24 6.80
CA THR A 67 2.27 -12.56 6.55
C THR A 67 1.71 -12.68 5.13
N PHE A 68 1.93 -11.67 4.28
CA PHE A 68 1.46 -11.66 2.91
C PHE A 68 2.12 -12.80 2.12
N THR A 69 1.30 -13.53 1.36
CA THR A 69 1.74 -14.63 0.51
C THR A 69 1.09 -14.52 -0.87
N PRO A 70 1.63 -15.18 -1.91
CA PRO A 70 1.09 -15.13 -3.26
C PRO A 70 -0.37 -15.60 -3.37
N LYS A 71 -0.83 -16.44 -2.44
CA LYS A 71 -2.24 -16.86 -2.33
C LYS A 71 -3.23 -15.69 -2.13
N ARG A 72 -2.74 -14.52 -1.67
CA ARG A 72 -3.55 -13.30 -1.47
C ARG A 72 -3.50 -12.35 -2.67
N ILE A 73 -3.00 -12.84 -3.81
CA ILE A 73 -3.04 -12.15 -5.09
C ILE A 73 -4.25 -12.70 -5.86
N VAL A 74 -5.09 -11.82 -6.35
CA VAL A 74 -6.30 -12.16 -7.09
C VAL A 74 -6.36 -11.36 -8.37
N THR A 75 -6.91 -11.94 -9.42
CA THR A 75 -7.11 -11.28 -10.72
C THR A 75 -8.60 -11.06 -11.02
N SER A 76 -9.48 -11.81 -10.34
CA SER A 76 -10.93 -11.77 -10.55
C SER A 76 -11.72 -11.56 -9.25
N ILE A 77 -12.97 -11.09 -9.38
CA ILE A 77 -13.88 -10.94 -8.25
C ILE A 77 -14.20 -12.28 -7.59
N ARG A 78 -14.27 -13.35 -8.40
CA ARG A 78 -14.54 -14.71 -7.92
C ARG A 78 -13.40 -15.21 -7.03
N GLU A 79 -12.15 -15.00 -7.44
CA GLU A 79 -10.98 -15.32 -6.59
C GLU A 79 -11.01 -14.52 -5.29
N LEU A 80 -11.35 -13.23 -5.35
CA LEU A 80 -11.45 -12.41 -4.16
C LEU A 80 -12.54 -12.92 -3.20
N LEU A 81 -13.72 -13.24 -3.73
CA LEU A 81 -14.83 -13.79 -2.94
C LEU A 81 -14.47 -15.15 -2.34
N ASN A 82 -13.81 -16.02 -3.10
CA ASN A 82 -13.33 -17.29 -2.60
C ASN A 82 -12.33 -17.07 -1.47
N LEU A 83 -11.31 -16.23 -1.67
CA LEU A 83 -10.28 -15.92 -0.68
C LEU A 83 -10.89 -15.45 0.64
N ILE A 84 -11.84 -14.51 0.62
CA ILE A 84 -12.44 -13.96 1.85
C ILE A 84 -13.40 -14.92 2.56
N ASN A 85 -13.88 -15.96 1.87
CA ASN A 85 -14.82 -16.95 2.39
C ASN A 85 -14.12 -18.22 2.87
N THR A 86 -13.00 -18.61 2.24
CA THR A 86 -12.26 -19.83 2.57
C THR A 86 -11.13 -19.57 3.55
N GLU A 87 -10.42 -18.44 3.43
CA GLU A 87 -9.27 -18.14 4.28
C GLU A 87 -9.69 -17.39 5.54
N LYS A 88 -9.10 -17.77 6.67
CA LYS A 88 -9.27 -17.05 7.95
C LYS A 88 -8.35 -15.85 8.00
N LEU A 89 -8.74 -14.77 7.31
CA LEU A 89 -7.98 -13.52 7.27
C LEU A 89 -8.24 -12.65 8.50
N SER A 90 -7.17 -12.18 9.15
CA SER A 90 -7.25 -11.24 10.27
C SER A 90 -7.33 -9.78 9.80
N SER A 91 -7.78 -8.88 10.69
CA SER A 91 -7.69 -7.43 10.47
C SER A 91 -6.25 -7.03 10.13
N GLY A 92 -6.09 -6.15 9.13
CA GLY A 92 -4.78 -5.71 8.67
C GLY A 92 -4.10 -6.61 7.63
N CYS A 93 -4.69 -7.75 7.26
CA CYS A 93 -4.17 -8.54 6.15
C CYS A 93 -4.21 -7.74 4.83
N ALA A 94 -3.12 -7.85 4.07
CA ALA A 94 -3.01 -7.28 2.74
C ALA A 94 -3.50 -8.27 1.68
N ILE A 95 -4.22 -7.75 0.69
CA ILE A 95 -4.70 -8.45 -0.49
C ILE A 95 -4.34 -7.60 -1.70
N LEU A 96 -3.85 -8.22 -2.77
CA LEU A 96 -3.57 -7.56 -4.04
C LEU A 96 -4.57 -8.04 -5.08
N TRP A 97 -5.38 -7.13 -5.60
CA TRP A 97 -6.14 -7.35 -6.83
C TRP A 97 -5.32 -6.81 -8.00
N ASP A 98 -4.64 -7.73 -8.67
CA ASP A 98 -3.78 -7.40 -9.80
C ASP A 98 -4.55 -7.41 -11.13
N GLU A 99 -4.16 -6.52 -12.04
CA GLU A 99 -4.74 -6.36 -13.36
C GLU A 99 -6.26 -6.14 -13.37
N PHE A 100 -6.73 -5.30 -12.44
CA PHE A 100 -8.13 -4.95 -12.30
C PHE A 100 -8.71 -4.40 -13.62
N GLY A 101 -9.77 -5.04 -14.12
CA GLY A 101 -10.43 -4.68 -15.37
C GLY A 101 -9.77 -5.20 -16.65
N VAL A 102 -8.69 -5.99 -16.55
CA VAL A 102 -8.09 -6.73 -17.69
C VAL A 102 -8.67 -8.15 -17.78
N GLY A 103 -9.01 -8.75 -16.63
CA GLY A 103 -9.69 -10.04 -16.57
C GLY A 103 -11.17 -9.96 -16.99
N ALA A 104 -11.48 -10.61 -18.12
CA ALA A 104 -12.80 -10.83 -18.73
C ALA A 104 -13.33 -9.73 -19.68
N GLY A 105 -13.10 -9.97 -20.98
CA GLY A 105 -13.90 -9.53 -22.13
C GLY A 105 -15.06 -8.57 -21.86
N ASN A 106 -14.73 -7.27 -21.84
CA ASN A 106 -15.43 -6.09 -22.37
C ASN A 106 -16.97 -5.93 -22.41
N ARG A 107 -17.83 -6.84 -21.95
CA ARG A 107 -19.30 -6.59 -21.89
C ARG A 107 -20.02 -7.14 -20.67
N GLN A 108 -19.50 -8.18 -20.00
CA GLN A 108 -20.16 -8.77 -18.82
C GLN A 108 -19.73 -8.13 -17.48
N TRP A 109 -18.55 -7.52 -17.44
CA TRP A 109 -17.93 -6.95 -16.24
C TRP A 109 -18.60 -5.65 -15.72
N GLN A 110 -19.45 -4.99 -16.52
CA GLN A 110 -19.89 -3.62 -16.21
C GLN A 110 -21.15 -3.48 -15.34
N SER A 111 -22.07 -4.45 -15.32
CA SER A 111 -23.38 -4.23 -14.69
C SER A 111 -23.59 -4.98 -13.37
N VAL A 112 -23.25 -6.27 -13.31
CA VAL A 112 -23.45 -7.12 -12.12
C VAL A 112 -22.26 -7.00 -11.16
N ASP A 113 -21.04 -6.84 -11.69
CA ASP A 113 -19.83 -6.80 -10.87
C ASP A 113 -19.64 -5.47 -10.16
N ASN A 114 -20.02 -4.32 -10.74
CA ASN A 114 -19.83 -3.01 -10.09
C ASN A 114 -20.61 -2.86 -8.78
N LYS A 115 -21.85 -3.36 -8.71
CA LYS A 115 -22.63 -3.40 -7.46
C LYS A 115 -21.96 -4.33 -6.44
N THR A 116 -21.47 -5.47 -6.90
CA THR A 116 -20.79 -6.46 -6.07
C THR A 116 -19.46 -5.92 -5.53
N ILE A 117 -18.67 -5.22 -6.34
CA ILE A 117 -17.43 -4.55 -5.95
C ILE A 117 -17.73 -3.49 -4.89
N ASN A 118 -18.75 -2.64 -5.09
CA ASN A 118 -19.10 -1.62 -4.11
C ASN A 118 -19.51 -2.25 -2.77
N PHE A 119 -20.38 -3.25 -2.79
CA PHE A 119 -20.78 -4.00 -1.59
C PHE A 119 -19.58 -4.67 -0.90
N LEU A 120 -18.68 -5.25 -1.69
CA LEU A 120 -17.46 -5.89 -1.21
C LEU A 120 -16.54 -4.87 -0.56
N LEU A 121 -16.27 -3.73 -1.20
CA LEU A 121 -15.44 -2.65 -0.65
C LEU A 121 -16.02 -2.10 0.68
N GLN A 122 -17.34 -2.06 0.82
CA GLN A 122 -18.00 -1.72 2.08
C GLN A 122 -17.79 -2.80 3.15
N THR A 123 -17.85 -4.08 2.79
CA THR A 123 -17.57 -5.20 3.70
C THR A 123 -16.12 -5.17 4.21
N PHE A 124 -15.17 -4.79 3.36
CA PHE A 124 -13.74 -4.67 3.73
C PHE A 124 -13.50 -3.58 4.77
N ARG A 125 -14.37 -2.56 4.83
CA ARG A 125 -14.34 -1.55 5.90
C ARG A 125 -14.60 -2.18 7.26
N HIS A 126 -15.56 -3.09 7.35
CA HIS A 126 -15.91 -3.78 8.60
C HIS A 126 -14.80 -4.75 9.03
N ARG A 127 -14.25 -5.53 8.09
CA ARG A 127 -13.16 -6.50 8.38
C ARG A 127 -11.77 -5.87 8.52
N CYS A 128 -11.63 -4.57 8.25
CA CYS A 128 -10.37 -3.83 8.34
C CYS A 128 -9.22 -4.39 7.48
N PHE A 129 -9.54 -4.85 6.27
CA PHE A 129 -8.52 -5.34 5.33
C PHE A 129 -7.79 -4.21 4.60
N ILE A 130 -6.62 -4.55 4.06
CA ILE A 130 -5.84 -3.68 3.18
C ILE A 130 -5.97 -4.27 1.78
N LEU A 131 -6.61 -3.54 0.87
CA LEU A 131 -6.77 -3.99 -0.51
C LEU A 131 -6.06 -3.02 -1.45
N PHE A 132 -5.12 -3.55 -2.21
CA PHE A 132 -4.45 -2.84 -3.29
C PHE A 132 -4.98 -3.30 -4.63
N PHE A 133 -5.16 -2.36 -5.55
CA PHE A 133 -5.54 -2.62 -6.93
C PHE A 133 -4.40 -2.20 -7.85
N THR A 134 -4.25 -2.86 -8.98
CA THR A 134 -3.43 -2.36 -10.10
C THR A 134 -4.28 -2.24 -11.35
N ALA A 135 -4.20 -1.10 -12.03
CA ALA A 135 -4.69 -0.96 -13.40
C ALA A 135 -4.00 0.22 -14.09
N PRO A 136 -4.15 0.39 -15.41
CA PRO A 136 -3.53 1.50 -16.13
C PRO A 136 -3.93 2.87 -15.56
N TYR A 137 -5.22 3.05 -15.28
CA TYR A 137 -5.80 4.32 -14.89
C TYR A 137 -6.85 4.12 -13.78
N PHE A 138 -7.00 5.11 -12.91
CA PHE A 138 -7.91 5.05 -11.77
C PHE A 138 -9.40 5.09 -12.18
N ASP A 139 -9.70 5.55 -13.38
CA ASP A 139 -11.05 5.60 -13.97
C ASP A 139 -11.61 4.24 -14.40
N PHE A 140 -10.80 3.17 -14.34
CA PHE A 140 -11.27 1.79 -14.44
C PHE A 140 -12.19 1.41 -13.28
N ILE A 141 -12.05 2.08 -12.13
CA ILE A 141 -12.98 1.96 -11.02
C ILE A 141 -14.20 2.84 -11.30
N ASP A 142 -15.42 2.34 -11.07
CA ASP A 142 -16.62 3.17 -11.19
C ASP A 142 -16.62 4.36 -10.22
N SER A 143 -17.27 5.46 -10.61
CA SER A 143 -17.22 6.72 -9.84
C SER A 143 -17.73 6.64 -8.40
N GLN A 144 -18.59 5.67 -8.05
CA GLN A 144 -19.07 5.48 -6.69
C GLN A 144 -18.02 4.72 -5.87
N SER A 145 -17.46 3.65 -6.42
CA SER A 145 -16.38 2.89 -5.78
C SER A 145 -15.12 3.73 -5.61
N GLN A 146 -14.79 4.62 -6.56
CA GLN A 146 -13.66 5.57 -6.45
C GLN A 146 -13.71 6.39 -5.15
N LYS A 147 -14.90 6.75 -4.67
CA LYS A 147 -15.08 7.56 -3.44
C LYS A 147 -14.67 6.81 -2.18
N LEU A 148 -14.59 5.47 -2.24
CA LEU A 148 -14.16 4.61 -1.14
C LEU A 148 -12.64 4.51 -1.03
N PHE A 149 -11.90 4.81 -2.11
CA PHE A 149 -10.45 4.70 -2.12
C PHE A 149 -9.77 5.75 -1.26
N HIS A 150 -8.68 5.35 -0.61
CA HIS A 150 -7.93 6.18 0.32
C HIS A 150 -6.69 6.81 -0.32
N ALA A 151 -6.07 6.09 -1.28
CA ALA A 151 -4.88 6.56 -1.95
C ALA A 151 -4.75 6.04 -3.38
N GLU A 152 -4.11 6.85 -4.20
CA GLU A 152 -3.59 6.47 -5.51
C GLU A 152 -2.07 6.58 -5.50
N PHE A 153 -1.39 5.55 -5.97
CA PHE A 153 0.05 5.41 -6.08
C PHE A 153 0.42 5.40 -7.57
N MET A 154 0.72 6.57 -8.12
CA MET A 154 1.08 6.70 -9.53
C MET A 154 2.53 6.22 -9.75
N CYS A 155 2.69 5.08 -10.40
CA CYS A 155 4.00 4.51 -10.71
C CYS A 155 4.74 5.39 -11.73
N LYS A 156 6.03 5.64 -11.47
CA LYS A 156 6.91 6.44 -12.35
C LYS A 156 7.98 5.62 -13.05
N GLY A 157 8.28 4.43 -12.53
CA GLY A 157 9.26 3.51 -13.09
C GLY A 157 10.08 2.87 -11.99
N ILE A 158 11.16 2.21 -12.41
CA ILE A 158 12.09 1.53 -11.53
C ILE A 158 13.44 2.25 -11.62
N ASN A 159 14.00 2.64 -10.47
CA ASN A 159 15.38 3.06 -10.38
C ASN A 159 16.24 1.80 -10.28
N TYR A 160 16.82 1.38 -11.41
CA TYR A 160 17.65 0.19 -11.49
C TYR A 160 18.94 0.27 -10.66
N LYS A 161 19.48 1.47 -10.41
CA LYS A 161 20.69 1.64 -9.58
C LYS A 161 20.41 1.36 -8.11
N GLU A 162 19.24 1.75 -7.62
CA GLU A 162 18.83 1.54 -6.22
C GLU A 162 17.93 0.32 -6.03
N GLU A 163 17.59 -0.38 -7.12
CA GLU A 163 16.60 -1.47 -7.17
C GLU A 163 15.26 -1.12 -6.48
N LYS A 164 14.83 0.13 -6.64
CA LYS A 164 13.59 0.65 -6.03
C LYS A 164 12.60 1.10 -7.08
N GLY A 165 11.35 0.71 -6.92
CA GLY A 165 10.25 1.31 -7.66
C GLY A 165 9.96 2.71 -7.12
N GLN A 166 9.75 3.66 -8.03
CA GLN A 166 9.41 5.03 -7.68
C GLN A 166 7.92 5.26 -7.92
N VAL A 167 7.19 5.60 -6.85
CA VAL A 167 5.78 5.97 -6.95
C VAL A 167 5.53 7.38 -6.44
N LYS A 168 4.60 8.08 -7.08
CA LYS A 168 4.09 9.39 -6.67
C LYS A 168 2.73 9.18 -5.97
N PRO A 169 2.69 9.28 -4.65
CA PRO A 169 1.54 8.85 -3.88
C PRO A 169 0.63 10.03 -3.52
N PHE A 170 -0.68 9.82 -3.62
CA PHE A 170 -1.71 10.80 -3.30
C PHE A 170 -2.76 10.18 -2.39
N LEU A 171 -3.13 10.90 -1.35
CA LEU A 171 -4.39 10.69 -0.64
C LEU A 171 -5.54 11.19 -1.51
N LEU A 172 -6.59 10.40 -1.58
CA LEU A 172 -7.81 10.75 -2.30
C LEU A 172 -8.82 11.36 -1.32
N GLN A 173 -9.41 12.48 -1.70
CA GLN A 173 -10.46 13.14 -0.91
C GLN A 173 -11.59 13.61 -1.81
N TYR A 174 -12.79 13.08 -1.59
CA TYR A 174 -13.97 13.48 -2.34
C TYR A 174 -14.57 14.74 -1.72
N ASN A 175 -14.84 15.73 -2.57
CA ASN A 175 -15.66 16.87 -2.20
C ASN A 175 -17.07 16.64 -2.76
N SER A 176 -18.05 16.42 -1.88
CA SER A 176 -19.44 16.15 -2.25
C SER A 176 -20.10 17.34 -2.95
N HIS A 177 -19.89 18.56 -2.45
CA HIS A 177 -20.46 19.77 -3.00
C HIS A 177 -19.98 20.05 -4.43
N LYS A 178 -18.67 19.95 -4.68
CA LYS A 178 -18.07 20.15 -6.02
C LYS A 178 -18.10 18.88 -6.88
N ARG A 179 -18.60 17.76 -6.36
CA ARG A 179 -18.59 16.42 -6.96
C ARG A 179 -17.22 16.02 -7.54
N LYS A 180 -16.13 16.46 -6.91
CA LYS A 180 -14.75 16.33 -7.44
C LYS A 180 -13.84 15.55 -6.49
N MET A 181 -13.06 14.63 -7.06
CA MET A 181 -11.99 13.90 -6.37
C MET A 181 -10.71 14.74 -6.36
N TYR A 182 -10.16 14.98 -5.17
CA TYR A 182 -8.90 15.70 -4.99
C TYR A 182 -7.77 14.77 -4.61
N ARG A 183 -6.62 14.95 -5.26
CA ARG A 183 -5.36 14.29 -4.92
C ARG A 183 -4.53 15.20 -4.01
N LYS A 184 -4.18 14.72 -2.82
CA LYS A 184 -3.41 15.45 -1.81
C LYS A 184 -2.17 14.68 -1.40
N PHE A 185 -1.05 15.34 -1.16
CA PHE A 185 0.11 14.67 -0.59
C PHE A 185 -0.11 14.36 0.89
N LEU A 186 0.36 13.19 1.34
CA LEU A 186 0.49 12.90 2.76
C LEU A 186 1.43 13.92 3.39
N ARG A 187 0.98 14.56 4.47
CA ARG A 187 1.77 15.53 5.23
C ARG A 187 2.41 14.84 6.42
N TYR A 188 3.57 15.32 6.83
CA TYR A 188 4.24 14.83 8.02
C TYR A 188 4.85 15.97 8.81
N ARG A 189 4.87 15.84 10.13
CA ARG A 189 5.61 16.75 11.00
C ARG A 189 7.09 16.35 11.02
N SER A 190 7.94 17.36 10.92
CA SER A 190 9.38 17.28 11.10
C SER A 190 9.81 18.41 12.02
N GLU A 191 11.07 18.37 12.49
CA GLU A 191 11.67 19.46 13.27
C GLU A 191 11.61 20.79 12.51
N ARG A 192 11.71 20.77 11.18
CA ARG A 192 11.64 21.95 10.29
C ARG A 192 10.21 22.36 9.89
N GLY A 193 9.18 21.80 10.53
CA GLY A 193 7.77 22.07 10.23
C GLY A 193 7.05 20.97 9.44
N ILE A 194 5.97 21.33 8.72
CA ILE A 194 5.09 20.39 8.02
C ILE A 194 5.63 20.12 6.60
N GLY A 195 6.15 18.92 6.37
CA GLY A 195 6.59 18.43 5.07
C GLY A 195 5.48 17.73 4.28
N LYS A 196 5.69 17.60 2.95
CA LYS A 196 4.84 16.81 2.04
C LYS A 196 5.63 15.61 1.52
N LEU A 197 5.03 14.43 1.53
CA LEU A 197 5.63 13.22 0.99
C LEU A 197 5.30 13.11 -0.52
N LYS A 198 6.19 13.67 -1.35
CA LYS A 198 6.00 13.74 -2.81
C LYS A 198 6.26 12.43 -3.54
N THR A 199 7.11 11.59 -2.96
CA THR A 199 7.59 10.35 -3.56
C THR A 199 7.65 9.27 -2.50
N TRP A 200 7.36 8.03 -2.90
CA TRP A 200 7.62 6.84 -2.12
C TRP A 200 8.49 5.91 -2.97
N ASN A 201 9.71 5.65 -2.49
CA ASN A 201 10.60 4.67 -3.08
C ASN A 201 10.30 3.33 -2.41
N ILE A 202 9.72 2.42 -3.17
CA ILE A 202 9.31 1.08 -2.74
C ILE A 202 10.46 0.11 -3.06
N LYS A 203 10.84 -0.71 -2.08
CA LYS A 203 11.90 -1.71 -2.27
C LYS A 203 11.46 -2.80 -3.26
N LYS A 204 12.40 -3.56 -3.80
CA LYS A 204 12.12 -4.84 -4.45
C LYS A 204 11.33 -5.77 -3.51
N PRO A 205 10.26 -6.45 -3.97
CA PRO A 205 9.64 -7.57 -3.23
C PRO A 205 10.67 -8.67 -2.96
N SER A 206 10.38 -9.56 -2.00
CA SER A 206 11.25 -10.72 -1.80
C SER A 206 11.38 -11.59 -3.05
N PRO A 207 12.54 -12.26 -3.22
CA PRO A 207 12.72 -13.21 -4.32
C PRO A 207 11.71 -14.36 -4.32
N GLU A 208 11.17 -14.77 -3.17
CA GLU A 208 10.12 -15.80 -3.13
C GLU A 208 8.84 -15.29 -3.79
N LEU A 209 8.39 -14.08 -3.42
CA LEU A 209 7.20 -13.47 -4.03
C LEU A 209 7.38 -13.25 -5.54
N CYS A 210 8.58 -12.90 -5.99
CA CYS A 210 8.86 -12.72 -7.42
C CYS A 210 8.93 -14.04 -8.22
N LYS A 211 9.09 -15.20 -7.59
CA LYS A 211 9.14 -16.50 -8.28
C LYS A 211 7.76 -17.11 -8.44
N GLU A 212 6.89 -16.89 -7.45
CA GLU A 212 5.53 -17.45 -7.43
C GLU A 212 4.50 -16.58 -8.18
N TYR A 213 4.85 -15.32 -8.45
CA TYR A 213 4.08 -14.37 -9.25
C TYR A 213 4.60 -14.36 -10.70
#